data_AF-A0A836GFQ2-F1
#
_entry.id   AF-A0A836GFQ2-F1
#
_cell.length_a   1.000
_cell.length_b   1.000
_cell.length_c   1.000
_cell.angle_alpha   90.00
_cell.angle_beta   90.00
_cell.angle_gamma   90.00
#
_symmetry.space_group_name_H-M   'P 1'
#
loop_
_entity.id
_entity.type
_entity.pdbx_description
1 polymer ?
#
loop_
_entity_poly.entity_id
_entity_poly.type
_entity_poly.pdbx_seq_one_letter_code
_entity_poly.pdbx_strand_id
1 'polypeptide(L)'
;MFSAKYYDNPFADDDNDICYAEIVSDGDDSGAAADARSRCAFTPPTTAFSPAWRRTGEAAKIGCGDSTEIPLSTVHGSWRGSDQANNVDYEAYIELLRTELKTANADNNRLTVAQTQLESRVRTLSFEREKAEQQLQQEKERNRALAERVSALEEELELMNARASSAARQRGAASVETSSLQVSTSPDVPRAAAPRAQRRDPNASLQQFMVSDTPLERSHSLELSRSTARHAPSVDGSRSLRALEHLHQAQAAYAASCGSLYGRRSEPVTTTLLHRQCTGYESYSAAPPPPNQQMLRTQQRSAAAQEAIVAQQQTRKEQAAVVRQLEAHLLEHNQQRDELTKQLERLERVRARTVADRKKKAAIERDLEEEEKVIGQIRLELRSYASLLR
;
A
#
# COMPACT_ATOMS: atom_id res chain seq x y z
N MET A 1 33.79 -43.09 7.37
CA MET A 1 33.69 -42.24 8.57
C MET A 1 34.35 -40.91 8.25
N PHE A 2 33.56 -39.89 7.90
CA PHE A 2 34.08 -38.55 7.62
C PHE A 2 33.86 -37.68 8.87
N SER A 3 34.95 -37.10 9.39
CA SER A 3 34.96 -36.37 10.66
C SER A 3 34.28 -35.00 10.53
N ALA A 4 33.38 -34.68 11.47
CA ALA A 4 32.62 -33.43 11.56
C ALA A 4 33.44 -32.17 11.92
N LYS A 5 34.75 -32.13 11.64
CA LYS A 5 35.67 -31.04 12.03
C LYS A 5 35.87 -29.95 10.95
N TYR A 6 35.08 -29.96 9.88
CA TYR A 6 35.29 -29.06 8.73
C TYR A 6 34.08 -28.20 8.37
N TYR A 7 33.06 -28.14 9.23
CA TYR A 7 31.90 -27.25 9.05
C TYR A 7 31.64 -26.45 10.32
N ASP A 8 32.68 -25.80 10.85
CA ASP A 8 32.47 -24.68 11.76
C ASP A 8 31.95 -23.51 10.92
N ASN A 9 30.68 -23.16 11.16
CA ASN A 9 29.98 -22.09 10.46
C ASN A 9 30.62 -20.75 10.86
N PRO A 10 31.30 -20.03 9.96
CA PRO A 10 31.99 -18.78 10.30
C PRO A 10 31.04 -17.62 10.59
N PHE A 11 29.72 -17.83 10.47
CA PHE A 11 28.67 -16.84 10.70
C PHE A 11 27.88 -17.07 12.00
N ALA A 12 28.36 -17.94 12.89
CA ALA A 12 27.61 -18.30 14.09
C ALA A 12 27.61 -17.23 15.21
N ASP A 13 28.52 -16.25 15.18
CA ASP A 13 28.76 -15.38 16.35
C ASP A 13 28.65 -13.86 16.13
N ASP A 14 28.27 -13.33 14.95
CA ASP A 14 28.17 -11.86 14.77
C ASP A 14 26.95 -11.41 13.95
N ASP A 15 25.79 -11.37 14.60
CA ASP A 15 24.59 -10.67 14.10
C ASP A 15 24.68 -9.13 14.26
N ASN A 16 25.84 -8.58 14.68
CA ASN A 16 26.01 -7.15 14.95
C ASN A 16 26.85 -6.38 13.93
N ASP A 17 27.44 -7.04 12.93
CA ASP A 17 28.16 -6.35 11.85
C ASP A 17 27.19 -5.94 10.73
N ILE A 18 26.25 -5.06 11.06
CA ILE A 18 25.50 -4.31 10.07
C ILE A 18 26.48 -3.28 9.48
N CYS A 19 27.12 -3.65 8.36
CA CYS A 19 27.91 -2.73 7.55
C CYS A 19 27.00 -1.65 6.97
N TYR A 20 26.85 -0.53 7.67
CA TYR A 20 26.35 0.71 7.09
C TYR A 20 27.40 1.22 6.12
N ALA A 21 27.22 0.94 4.82
CA ALA A 21 27.92 1.69 3.79
C ALA A 21 27.44 3.14 3.89
N GLU A 22 28.38 4.05 4.15
CA GLU A 22 28.15 5.48 4.14
C GLU A 22 27.71 5.87 2.72
N ILE A 23 26.44 6.25 2.57
CA ILE A 23 25.92 6.76 1.29
C ILE A 23 26.46 8.17 1.16
N VAL A 24 27.62 8.31 0.53
CA VAL A 24 28.13 9.60 0.07
C VAL A 24 27.15 10.10 -0.98
N SER A 25 26.42 11.18 -0.68
CA SER A 25 25.67 11.93 -1.68
C SER A 25 26.67 12.54 -2.64
N ASP A 26 26.78 11.97 -3.84
CA ASP A 26 27.44 12.62 -4.96
C ASP A 26 26.62 13.87 -5.32
N GLY A 27 27.15 15.01 -4.87
CA GLY A 27 26.68 16.32 -5.27
C GLY A 27 27.01 16.59 -6.73
N ASP A 28 26.04 17.18 -7.41
CA ASP A 28 26.14 18.03 -8.60
C ASP A 28 27.22 17.69 -9.63
N ASP A 29 26.80 17.08 -10.74
CA ASP A 29 27.46 17.36 -12.02
C ASP A 29 26.45 17.57 -13.15
N SER A 30 26.39 18.83 -13.59
CA SER A 30 25.78 19.28 -14.82
C SER A 30 26.61 18.80 -16.00
N GLY A 31 26.02 18.07 -16.96
CA GLY A 31 26.78 17.76 -18.18
C GLY A 31 26.11 16.82 -19.17
N ALA A 32 25.50 17.42 -20.19
CA ALA A 32 25.26 16.95 -21.55
C ALA A 32 25.54 15.47 -21.94
N ALA A 33 24.47 14.82 -22.39
CA ALA A 33 24.36 13.98 -23.61
C ALA A 33 25.34 12.81 -23.82
N ALA A 34 24.81 11.57 -23.75
CA ALA A 34 24.94 10.61 -24.85
C ALA A 34 23.94 9.45 -24.72
N ASP A 35 23.38 9.12 -25.88
CA ASP A 35 22.50 8.02 -26.23
C ASP A 35 23.10 6.65 -25.87
N ALA A 36 22.36 5.83 -25.10
CA ALA A 36 22.54 4.39 -25.07
C ALA A 36 21.23 3.71 -24.63
N ARG A 37 20.49 3.23 -25.63
CA ARG A 37 19.42 2.25 -25.49
C ARG A 37 19.83 1.09 -24.59
N SER A 38 19.06 0.83 -23.53
CA SER A 38 18.98 -0.50 -22.93
C SER A 38 17.52 -0.91 -22.75
N ARG A 39 17.14 -1.96 -23.48
CA ARG A 39 15.88 -2.68 -23.34
C ARG A 39 15.97 -3.55 -22.08
N CYS A 40 15.02 -3.37 -21.16
CA CYS A 40 14.32 -4.42 -20.41
C CYS A 40 13.47 -3.76 -19.32
N ALA A 41 12.25 -3.35 -19.67
CA ALA A 41 11.24 -3.02 -18.67
C ALA A 41 10.63 -4.33 -18.16
N PHE A 42 11.14 -4.82 -17.04
CA PHE A 42 10.48 -5.84 -16.23
C PHE A 42 9.73 -5.09 -15.12
N THR A 43 8.46 -4.79 -15.37
CA THR A 43 7.56 -4.20 -14.38
C THR A 43 7.04 -5.32 -13.47
N PRO A 44 7.27 -5.28 -12.14
CA PRO A 44 6.62 -6.20 -11.22
C PRO A 44 5.12 -5.88 -11.11
N PRO A 45 4.26 -6.88 -10.84
CA PRO A 45 2.84 -6.65 -10.65
C PRO A 45 2.63 -5.89 -9.35
N THR A 46 2.24 -4.62 -9.46
CA THR A 46 1.88 -3.79 -8.31
C THR A 46 0.51 -4.25 -7.82
N THR A 47 0.48 -5.21 -6.88
CA THR A 47 -0.77 -5.62 -6.26
C THR A 47 -1.33 -4.46 -5.44
N ALA A 48 -2.45 -3.92 -5.90
CA ALA A 48 -3.26 -2.92 -5.21
C ALA A 48 -3.67 -3.42 -3.82
N PHE A 49 -3.05 -2.87 -2.78
CA PHE A 49 -3.57 -2.95 -1.42
C PHE A 49 -4.65 -1.88 -1.28
N SER A 50 -5.91 -2.28 -1.41
CA SER A 50 -7.06 -1.48 -0.98
C SER A 50 -7.08 -1.37 0.55
N PRO A 51 -6.89 -0.19 1.16
CA PRO A 51 -7.18 -0.02 2.57
C PRO A 51 -8.69 0.24 2.69
N ALA A 52 -9.46 -0.83 2.84
CA ALA A 52 -10.85 -0.77 3.25
C ALA A 52 -10.96 -0.37 4.74
N TRP A 53 -10.47 0.81 5.10
CA TRP A 53 -10.93 1.50 6.30
C TRP A 53 -12.29 2.10 5.99
N ARG A 54 -13.30 1.23 6.07
CA ARG A 54 -14.70 1.58 6.07
C ARG A 54 -14.95 2.43 7.32
N ARG A 55 -14.69 3.75 7.25
CA ARG A 55 -15.30 4.72 8.16
C ARG A 55 -16.80 4.66 7.90
N THR A 56 -17.53 3.95 8.74
CA THR A 56 -18.93 4.25 9.01
C THR A 56 -18.97 5.64 9.65
N GLY A 57 -18.89 6.67 8.80
CA GLY A 57 -19.36 8.00 9.12
C GLY A 57 -20.87 7.97 9.10
N GLU A 58 -21.45 7.42 10.17
CA GLU A 58 -22.85 7.59 10.48
C GLU A 58 -23.03 9.10 10.68
N ALA A 59 -23.63 9.74 9.68
CA ALA A 59 -24.03 11.14 9.72
C ALA A 59 -25.18 11.28 10.73
N ALA A 60 -24.84 11.20 12.01
CA ALA A 60 -25.66 11.80 13.05
C ALA A 60 -25.63 13.30 12.80
N LYS A 61 -26.72 13.76 12.19
CA LYS A 61 -27.14 15.15 12.05
C LYS A 61 -27.35 15.72 13.45
N ILE A 62 -26.26 15.98 14.16
CA ILE A 62 -26.27 16.73 15.42
C ILE A 62 -26.31 18.20 15.02
N GLY A 63 -27.52 18.73 14.97
CA GLY A 63 -27.76 20.16 15.05
C GLY A 63 -27.38 20.64 16.46
N CYS A 64 -26.16 21.13 16.60
CA CYS A 64 -25.69 22.03 17.65
C CYS A 64 -24.66 22.89 16.94
N GLY A 65 -24.71 24.21 16.92
CA GLY A 65 -25.40 25.19 17.73
C GLY A 65 -24.51 26.43 17.55
N ASP A 66 -25.13 27.54 17.16
CA ASP A 66 -24.60 28.91 17.15
C ASP A 66 -23.08 29.07 17.32
N SER A 67 -22.40 29.36 16.20
CA SER A 67 -21.10 29.99 16.17
C SER A 67 -21.11 31.23 17.06
N THR A 68 -20.65 31.06 18.29
CA THR A 68 -20.21 32.17 19.12
C THR A 68 -18.84 32.56 18.60
N GLU A 69 -18.84 33.44 17.61
CA GLU A 69 -17.68 34.21 17.22
C GLU A 69 -17.17 34.92 18.49
N ILE A 70 -16.04 34.47 19.04
CA ILE A 70 -15.36 35.16 20.13
C ILE A 70 -14.75 36.42 19.49
N PRO A 71 -15.23 37.63 19.81
CA PRO A 71 -14.59 38.83 19.31
C PRO A 71 -13.20 38.91 19.94
N LEU A 72 -12.17 38.93 19.11
CA LEU A 72 -10.80 39.31 19.48
C LEU A 72 -10.82 40.80 19.89
N SER A 73 -11.33 41.06 21.10
CA SER A 73 -11.30 42.36 21.73
C SER A 73 -9.92 42.56 22.33
N THR A 74 -9.13 43.31 21.58
CA THR A 74 -7.83 43.87 21.90
C THR A 74 -7.92 44.74 23.18
N VAL A 75 -7.83 44.13 24.35
CA VAL A 75 -7.71 44.85 25.63
C VAL A 75 -6.22 44.88 26.03
N HIS A 76 -5.48 45.85 25.47
CA HIS A 76 -4.22 46.31 26.04
C HIS A 76 -4.54 47.35 27.13
N GLY A 77 -4.96 46.84 28.30
CA GLY A 77 -5.05 47.64 29.52
C GLY A 77 -3.69 47.63 30.21
N SER A 78 -3.14 48.81 30.45
CA SER A 78 -1.91 49.04 31.20
C SER A 78 -2.07 48.59 32.66
N TRP A 79 -1.83 47.31 32.92
CA TRP A 79 -1.64 46.76 34.26
C TRP A 79 -0.23 47.11 34.69
N ARG A 80 -0.12 48.13 35.54
CA ARG A 80 1.13 48.50 36.22
C ARG A 80 0.78 48.57 37.69
N GLY A 81 1.01 47.47 38.40
CA GLY A 81 0.92 47.47 39.86
C GLY A 81 0.20 46.29 40.49
N SER A 82 0.56 45.06 40.15
CA SER A 82 0.57 43.90 41.07
C SER A 82 1.09 42.65 40.36
N ASP A 83 2.13 42.80 39.53
CA ASP A 83 2.46 41.82 38.48
C ASP A 83 3.36 40.67 38.94
N GLN A 84 3.86 40.69 40.19
CA GLN A 84 4.86 39.71 40.62
C GLN A 84 4.27 38.35 41.00
N ALA A 85 3.08 38.29 41.62
CA ALA A 85 2.42 37.01 41.93
C ALA A 85 1.84 36.36 40.67
N ASN A 86 1.22 37.16 39.79
CA ASN A 86 0.67 36.66 38.53
C ASN A 86 1.75 36.14 37.58
N ASN A 87 2.96 36.75 37.58
CA ASN A 87 4.06 36.29 36.74
C ASN A 87 4.56 34.88 37.12
N VAL A 88 4.54 34.53 38.42
CA VAL A 88 4.92 33.19 38.88
C VAL A 88 3.93 32.12 38.38
N ASP A 89 2.63 32.42 38.36
CA ASP A 89 1.61 31.51 37.84
C ASP A 89 1.74 31.31 36.32
N TYR A 90 2.08 32.37 35.57
CA TYR A 90 2.36 32.27 34.15
C TYR A 90 3.63 31.47 33.85
N GLU A 91 4.69 31.66 34.64
CA GLU A 91 5.93 30.88 34.50
C GLU A 91 5.66 29.39 34.74
N ALA A 92 4.92 29.03 35.80
CA ALA A 92 4.51 27.66 36.07
C ALA A 92 3.65 27.05 34.94
N TYR A 93 2.73 27.83 34.37
CA TYR A 93 1.92 27.39 33.23
C TYR A 93 2.77 27.19 31.96
N ILE A 94 3.72 28.07 31.68
CA ILE A 94 4.66 27.92 30.56
C ILE A 94 5.52 26.67 30.76
N GLU A 95 5.99 26.40 31.97
CA GLU A 95 6.72 25.17 32.28
C GLU A 95 5.86 23.92 32.07
N LEU A 96 4.61 23.92 32.53
CA LEU A 96 3.66 22.84 32.27
C LEU A 96 3.49 22.58 30.77
N LEU A 97 3.22 23.62 29.97
CA LEU A 97 3.10 23.51 28.52
C LEU A 97 4.38 22.98 27.86
N ARG A 98 5.57 23.37 28.35
CA ARG A 98 6.84 22.84 27.84
C ARG A 98 6.99 21.35 28.15
N THR A 99 6.59 20.91 29.35
CA THR A 99 6.63 19.48 29.70
C THR A 99 5.65 18.66 28.86
N GLU A 100 4.44 19.19 28.62
CA GLU A 100 3.43 18.56 27.76
C GLU A 100 3.87 18.49 26.30
N LEU A 101 4.48 19.55 25.76
CA LEU A 101 5.04 19.52 24.41
C LEU A 101 6.17 18.49 24.31
N LYS A 102 7.02 18.38 25.34
CA LYS A 102 8.09 17.38 25.38
C LYS A 102 7.54 15.95 25.41
N THR A 103 6.49 15.68 26.18
CA THR A 103 5.86 14.35 26.23
C THR A 103 5.14 14.02 24.92
N ALA A 104 4.39 14.97 24.36
CA ALA A 104 3.74 14.81 23.06
C ALA A 104 4.75 14.54 21.92
N ASN A 105 5.90 15.21 21.95
CA ASN A 105 6.96 15.00 20.96
C ASN A 105 7.62 13.61 21.12
N ALA A 106 7.84 13.15 22.36
CA ALA A 106 8.34 11.80 22.63
C ALA A 106 7.36 10.71 22.15
N ASP A 107 6.06 10.92 22.37
CA ASP A 107 5.01 10.02 21.87
C ASP A 107 4.92 10.03 20.34
N ASN A 108 5.05 11.20 19.70
CA ASN A 108 5.10 11.33 18.24
C ASN A 108 6.26 10.50 17.67
N ASN A 109 7.47 10.68 18.20
CA ASN A 109 8.65 9.90 17.78
C ASN A 109 8.43 8.38 17.97
N ARG A 110 7.82 7.95 19.09
CA ARG A 110 7.49 6.54 19.32
C ARG A 110 6.50 6.01 18.28
N LEU A 111 5.48 6.80 17.93
CA LEU A 111 4.50 6.45 16.91
C LEU A 111 5.14 6.37 15.52
N THR A 112 6.05 7.29 15.16
CA THR A 112 6.80 7.23 13.90
C THR A 112 7.64 5.97 13.81
N VAL A 113 8.35 5.59 14.88
CA VAL A 113 9.12 4.34 14.92
C VAL A 113 8.19 3.13 14.75
N ALA A 114 7.08 3.08 15.47
CA ALA A 114 6.10 1.99 15.34
C ALA A 114 5.50 1.91 13.92
N GLN A 115 5.23 3.06 13.30
CA GLN A 115 4.74 3.13 11.92
C GLN A 115 5.77 2.53 10.95
N THR A 116 7.04 2.95 11.01
CA THR A 116 8.09 2.42 10.12
C THR A 116 8.31 0.92 10.30
N GLN A 117 8.21 0.40 11.53
CA GLN A 117 8.28 -1.04 11.82
C GLN A 117 7.08 -1.81 11.25
N LEU A 118 5.88 -1.25 11.31
CA LEU A 118 4.70 -1.87 10.70
C LEU A 118 4.79 -1.85 9.18
N GLU A 119 5.25 -0.75 8.59
CA GLU A 119 5.47 -0.64 7.14
C GLU A 119 6.50 -1.65 6.64
N SER A 120 7.63 -1.84 7.34
CA SER A 120 8.62 -2.86 6.97
C SER A 120 8.04 -4.28 7.08
N ARG A 121 7.29 -4.58 8.15
CA ARG A 121 6.63 -5.88 8.33
C ARG A 121 5.61 -6.17 7.23
N VAL A 122 4.84 -5.16 6.80
CA VAL A 122 3.89 -5.30 5.69
C VAL A 122 4.62 -5.62 4.38
N ARG A 123 5.76 -4.97 4.10
CA ARG A 123 6.59 -5.29 2.92
C ARG A 123 7.11 -6.73 2.97
N THR A 124 7.64 -7.19 4.10
CA THR A 124 8.11 -8.57 4.25
C THR A 124 6.99 -9.59 4.03
N LEU A 125 5.83 -9.40 4.67
CA LEU A 125 4.68 -10.29 4.50
C LEU A 125 4.15 -10.28 3.07
N SER A 126 4.24 -9.14 2.36
CA SER A 126 3.83 -9.04 0.97
C SER A 126 4.72 -9.88 0.04
N PHE A 127 6.03 -9.88 0.28
CA PHE A 127 6.98 -10.72 -0.45
C PHE A 127 6.80 -12.21 -0.14
N GLU A 128 6.59 -12.57 1.13
CA GLU A 128 6.29 -13.96 1.52
C GLU A 128 5.00 -14.48 0.86
N ARG A 129 3.96 -13.65 0.78
CA ARG A 129 2.71 -13.97 0.08
C ARG A 129 2.95 -14.24 -1.41
N GLU A 130 3.67 -13.34 -2.09
CA GLU A 130 3.98 -13.48 -3.51
C GLU A 130 4.77 -14.77 -3.79
N LYS A 131 5.76 -15.08 -2.94
CA LYS A 131 6.53 -16.32 -3.03
C LYS A 131 5.65 -17.57 -2.87
N ALA A 132 4.74 -17.58 -1.89
CA ALA A 132 3.80 -18.68 -1.69
C ALA A 132 2.83 -18.84 -2.86
N GLU A 133 2.40 -17.74 -3.47
CA GLU A 133 1.52 -17.74 -4.65
C GLU A 133 2.23 -18.33 -5.88
N GLN A 134 3.49 -17.96 -6.12
CA GLN A 134 4.31 -18.53 -7.19
C GLN A 134 4.50 -20.05 -7.00
N GLN A 135 4.78 -20.50 -5.77
CA GLN A 135 4.90 -21.93 -5.45
C GLN A 135 3.59 -22.69 -5.71
N LEU A 136 2.45 -22.13 -5.29
CA LEU A 136 1.15 -22.73 -5.54
C LEU A 136 0.86 -22.83 -7.04
N GLN A 137 1.24 -21.81 -7.82
CA GLN A 137 1.06 -21.82 -9.27
C GLN A 137 1.92 -22.90 -9.94
N GLN A 138 3.17 -23.05 -9.51
CA GLN A 138 4.06 -24.12 -9.97
C GLN A 138 3.50 -25.52 -9.67
N GLU A 139 2.96 -25.74 -8.47
CA GLU A 139 2.33 -27.01 -8.11
C GLU A 139 1.03 -27.28 -8.90
N LYS A 140 0.24 -26.24 -9.21
CA LYS A 140 -0.92 -26.39 -10.11
C LYS A 140 -0.50 -26.82 -11.51
N GLU A 141 0.57 -26.25 -12.06
CA GLU A 141 1.09 -26.62 -13.37
C GLU A 141 1.65 -28.05 -13.37
N ARG A 142 2.37 -28.43 -12.32
CA ARG A 142 2.85 -29.80 -12.11
C ARG A 142 1.69 -30.80 -12.03
N ASN A 143 0.67 -30.50 -11.24
CA ASN A 143 -0.52 -31.34 -11.11
C ASN A 143 -1.29 -31.46 -12.42
N ARG A 144 -1.38 -30.38 -13.20
CA ARG A 144 -1.96 -30.41 -14.54
C ARG A 144 -1.18 -31.34 -15.46
N ALA A 145 0.14 -31.22 -15.51
CA ALA A 145 0.98 -32.09 -16.35
C ALA A 145 0.88 -33.57 -15.92
N LEU A 146 0.76 -33.85 -14.62
CA LEU A 146 0.53 -35.20 -14.11
C LEU A 146 -0.85 -35.73 -14.52
N ALA A 147 -1.90 -34.92 -14.43
CA ALA A 147 -3.24 -35.30 -14.86
C ALA A 147 -3.29 -35.62 -16.37
N GLU A 148 -2.63 -34.82 -17.20
CA GLU A 148 -2.50 -35.08 -18.65
C GLU A 148 -1.77 -36.41 -18.92
N ARG A 149 -0.71 -36.73 -18.15
CA ARG A 149 -0.01 -38.02 -18.24
C ARG A 149 -0.86 -39.21 -17.80
N VAL A 150 -1.62 -39.07 -16.71
CA VAL A 150 -2.54 -40.12 -16.24
C VAL A 150 -3.59 -40.40 -17.30
N SER A 151 -4.21 -39.35 -17.87
CA SER A 151 -5.18 -39.49 -18.98
C SER A 151 -4.59 -40.24 -20.18
N ALA A 152 -3.35 -39.91 -20.59
CA ALA A 152 -2.69 -40.59 -21.71
C ALA A 152 -2.42 -42.08 -21.42
N LEU A 153 -2.04 -42.42 -20.18
CA LEU A 153 -1.82 -43.81 -19.77
C LEU A 153 -3.15 -44.60 -19.67
N GLU A 154 -4.23 -43.95 -19.25
CA GLU A 154 -5.57 -44.54 -19.23
C GLU A 154 -6.04 -44.87 -20.65
N GLU A 155 -5.87 -43.95 -21.61
CA GLU A 155 -6.14 -44.19 -23.03
C GLU A 155 -5.31 -45.35 -23.61
N GLU A 156 -4.03 -45.44 -23.26
CA GLU A 156 -3.16 -46.55 -23.68
C GLU A 156 -3.63 -47.90 -23.11
N LEU A 157 -4.02 -47.94 -21.84
CA LEU A 157 -4.59 -49.12 -21.21
C LEU A 157 -5.90 -49.57 -21.88
N GLU A 158 -6.78 -48.62 -22.21
CA GLU A 158 -8.01 -48.91 -22.96
C GLU A 158 -7.71 -49.51 -24.33
N LEU A 159 -6.75 -48.95 -25.07
CA LEU A 159 -6.31 -49.48 -26.37
C LEU A 159 -5.74 -50.89 -26.25
N MET A 160 -4.92 -51.17 -25.24
CA MET A 160 -4.39 -52.51 -24.98
C MET A 160 -5.51 -53.51 -24.64
N ASN A 161 -6.47 -53.10 -23.80
CA ASN A 161 -7.62 -53.93 -23.42
C ASN A 161 -8.51 -54.26 -24.63
N ALA A 162 -8.74 -53.28 -25.51
CA ALA A 162 -9.47 -53.49 -26.75
C ALA A 162 -8.74 -54.48 -27.68
N ARG A 163 -7.41 -54.35 -27.81
CA ARG A 163 -6.58 -55.27 -28.60
C ARG A 163 -6.59 -56.69 -28.03
N ALA A 164 -6.44 -56.85 -26.72
CA ALA A 164 -6.48 -58.14 -26.04
C ALA A 164 -7.86 -58.81 -26.19
N SER A 165 -8.93 -58.04 -26.04
CA SER A 165 -10.31 -58.52 -26.23
C SER A 165 -10.57 -58.97 -27.67
N SER A 166 -10.06 -58.22 -28.66
CA SER A 166 -10.13 -58.60 -30.08
C SER A 166 -9.39 -59.91 -30.36
N ALA A 167 -8.16 -60.05 -29.85
CA ALA A 167 -7.36 -61.27 -29.99
C ALA A 167 -8.02 -62.49 -29.33
N ALA A 168 -8.65 -62.30 -28.16
CA ALA A 168 -9.41 -63.35 -27.48
C ALA A 168 -10.63 -63.81 -28.31
N ARG A 169 -11.37 -62.86 -28.91
CA ARG A 169 -12.49 -63.17 -29.83
C ARG A 169 -12.02 -63.93 -31.07
N GLN A 170 -10.88 -63.57 -31.65
CA GLN A 170 -10.30 -64.29 -32.80
C GLN A 170 -9.90 -65.73 -32.45
N ARG A 171 -9.32 -65.97 -31.27
CA ARG A 171 -9.00 -67.35 -30.82
C ARG A 171 -10.25 -68.17 -30.51
N GLY A 172 -11.27 -67.58 -29.90
CA GLY A 172 -12.53 -68.26 -29.62
C GLY A 172 -13.25 -68.72 -30.90
N ALA A 173 -13.18 -67.93 -31.97
CA ALA A 173 -13.77 -68.29 -33.27
C ALA A 173 -13.01 -69.42 -33.99
N ALA A 174 -11.68 -69.47 -33.87
CA ALA A 174 -10.86 -70.50 -34.54
C ALA A 174 -10.91 -71.88 -33.86
N SER A 175 -11.35 -71.97 -32.60
CA SER A 175 -11.29 -73.22 -31.82
C SER A 175 -12.42 -74.22 -32.09
N VAL A 176 -13.47 -73.84 -32.85
CA VAL A 176 -14.66 -74.70 -33.02
C VAL A 176 -14.62 -75.52 -34.33
N GLU A 177 -13.78 -75.17 -35.31
CA GLU A 177 -13.81 -75.85 -36.63
C GLU A 177 -12.73 -76.93 -36.86
N THR A 178 -11.77 -77.15 -35.94
CA THR A 178 -10.73 -78.19 -36.13
C THR A 178 -10.72 -79.29 -35.06
N SER A 179 -11.78 -79.41 -34.25
CA SER A 179 -11.95 -80.55 -33.34
C SER A 179 -12.56 -81.75 -34.07
N SER A 180 -11.83 -82.29 -35.04
CA SER A 180 -12.06 -83.63 -35.56
C SER A 180 -10.77 -84.13 -36.19
N LEU A 181 -10.21 -85.17 -35.56
CA LEU A 181 -9.13 -86.03 -36.05
C LEU A 181 -7.73 -85.39 -36.06
N GLN A 182 -6.96 -85.63 -34.99
CA GLN A 182 -5.85 -86.59 -35.07
C GLN A 182 -5.21 -86.85 -33.71
N VAL A 183 -5.42 -88.08 -33.24
CA VAL A 183 -4.58 -88.80 -32.30
C VAL A 183 -3.28 -89.16 -33.02
N SER A 184 -2.14 -88.74 -32.49
CA SER A 184 -0.88 -89.48 -32.62
C SER A 184 0.14 -89.06 -31.56
N THR A 185 0.36 -90.01 -30.67
CA THR A 185 1.53 -90.28 -29.82
C THR A 185 2.87 -89.99 -30.50
N SER A 186 3.82 -89.35 -29.79
CA SER A 186 5.27 -89.70 -29.89
C SER A 186 6.12 -88.98 -28.80
N PRO A 187 7.27 -89.55 -28.39
CA PRO A 187 7.81 -89.39 -27.04
C PRO A 187 9.02 -88.45 -26.91
N ASP A 188 9.32 -88.18 -25.64
CA ASP A 188 10.61 -87.82 -25.02
C ASP A 188 11.83 -87.63 -25.93
N VAL A 189 12.36 -86.41 -25.94
CA VAL A 189 13.78 -86.13 -26.18
C VAL A 189 14.25 -85.00 -25.25
N PRO A 190 15.24 -85.20 -24.37
CA PRO A 190 15.83 -84.14 -23.58
C PRO A 190 16.84 -83.36 -24.43
N ARG A 191 16.53 -82.11 -24.80
CA ARG A 191 17.42 -81.26 -25.61
C ARG A 191 18.04 -80.15 -24.76
N ALA A 192 19.36 -80.04 -24.91
CA ALA A 192 20.32 -79.30 -24.12
C ALA A 192 20.00 -77.81 -23.88
N ALA A 193 20.49 -77.34 -22.74
CA ALA A 193 20.53 -75.96 -22.30
C ALA A 193 21.13 -75.02 -23.36
N ALA A 194 20.31 -74.12 -23.88
CA ALA A 194 20.75 -72.96 -24.64
C ALA A 194 21.06 -71.79 -23.67
N PRO A 195 22.05 -70.95 -23.98
CA PRO A 195 22.51 -69.91 -23.08
C PRO A 195 21.42 -68.86 -22.88
N ARG A 196 21.20 -68.48 -21.61
CA ARG A 196 20.32 -67.38 -21.20
C ARG A 196 20.74 -66.10 -21.93
N ALA A 197 20.04 -65.77 -23.01
CA ALA A 197 20.02 -64.42 -23.53
C ALA A 197 19.40 -63.54 -22.44
N GLN A 198 20.23 -62.69 -21.84
CA GLN A 198 19.78 -61.58 -21.02
C GLN A 198 18.72 -60.80 -21.81
N ARG A 199 17.45 -60.99 -21.43
CA ARG A 199 16.40 -60.05 -21.78
C ARG A 199 16.79 -58.72 -21.17
N ARG A 200 17.39 -57.86 -22.01
CA ARG A 200 17.53 -56.44 -21.76
C ARG A 200 16.12 -55.89 -21.65
N ASP A 201 15.76 -55.52 -20.44
CA ASP A 201 14.51 -54.86 -20.12
C ASP A 201 14.46 -53.52 -20.89
N PRO A 202 13.52 -53.31 -21.84
CA PRO A 202 13.45 -52.07 -22.60
C PRO A 202 13.06 -50.87 -21.73
N ASN A 203 12.63 -51.09 -20.47
CA ASN A 203 12.25 -50.02 -19.55
C ASN A 203 13.40 -49.46 -18.69
N ALA A 204 14.62 -50.01 -18.78
CA ALA A 204 15.76 -49.51 -18.00
C ALA A 204 16.43 -48.24 -18.60
N SER A 205 16.05 -47.81 -19.80
CA SER A 205 16.76 -46.73 -20.54
C SER A 205 16.15 -45.34 -20.39
N LEU A 206 14.96 -45.18 -19.81
CA LEU A 206 14.28 -43.88 -19.78
C LEU A 206 14.56 -43.04 -18.51
N GLN A 207 15.25 -43.61 -17.52
CA GLN A 207 15.66 -42.87 -16.31
C GLN A 207 16.98 -42.09 -16.47
N GLN A 208 17.68 -42.19 -17.60
CA GLN A 208 19.04 -41.64 -17.75
C GLN A 208 19.12 -40.27 -18.46
N PHE A 209 18.00 -39.71 -18.94
CA PHE A 209 17.99 -38.44 -19.68
C PHE A 209 17.31 -37.25 -18.97
N MET A 210 17.01 -37.37 -17.68
CA MET A 210 16.50 -36.25 -16.87
C MET A 210 17.44 -35.85 -15.73
N VAL A 211 18.75 -36.13 -15.89
CA VAL A 211 19.79 -35.41 -15.14
C VAL A 211 20.08 -34.13 -15.93
N SER A 212 19.13 -33.20 -15.88
CA SER A 212 19.43 -31.81 -16.20
C SER A 212 20.11 -31.23 -14.97
N ASP A 213 21.34 -30.78 -15.16
CA ASP A 213 22.14 -30.02 -14.20
C ASP A 213 21.42 -28.72 -13.81
N THR A 214 20.46 -28.80 -12.90
CA THR A 214 20.09 -27.69 -12.03
C THR A 214 20.71 -27.96 -10.67
N PRO A 215 21.52 -27.04 -10.11
CA PRO A 215 22.03 -27.20 -8.77
C PRO A 215 20.85 -27.14 -7.81
N LEU A 216 20.38 -28.33 -7.42
CA LEU A 216 19.44 -28.54 -6.33
C LEU A 216 20.19 -28.13 -5.07
N GLU A 217 20.03 -26.87 -4.67
CA GLU A 217 20.32 -26.47 -3.30
C GLU A 217 19.55 -27.42 -2.38
N ARG A 218 20.32 -28.12 -1.55
CA ARG A 218 19.84 -28.97 -0.47
C ARG A 218 18.92 -28.16 0.43
N SER A 219 17.62 -28.28 0.19
CA SER A 219 16.60 -28.05 1.20
C SER A 219 16.85 -29.04 2.33
N HIS A 220 17.53 -28.57 3.37
CA HIS A 220 17.56 -29.23 4.66
C HIS A 220 16.11 -29.35 5.14
N SER A 221 15.57 -30.57 5.08
CA SER A 221 14.42 -30.98 5.88
C SER A 221 14.76 -30.77 7.35
N LEU A 222 14.32 -29.64 7.90
CA LEU A 222 14.09 -29.46 9.33
C LEU A 222 12.79 -30.19 9.69
N GLU A 223 12.86 -31.53 9.72
CA GLU A 223 12.05 -32.26 10.69
C GLU A 223 12.68 -32.01 12.06
N LEU A 224 12.10 -31.10 12.84
CA LEU A 224 12.13 -31.03 14.30
C LEU A 224 11.62 -29.65 14.73
N SER A 225 10.36 -29.57 15.15
CA SER A 225 10.07 -29.29 16.57
C SER A 225 8.57 -29.21 16.83
N ARG A 226 8.14 -30.15 17.65
CA ARG A 226 6.94 -30.14 18.48
C ARG A 226 6.57 -28.74 18.98
N SER A 227 5.28 -28.45 18.89
CA SER A 227 4.48 -27.87 19.97
C SER A 227 5.19 -26.87 20.88
N THR A 228 5.32 -25.62 20.43
CA THR A 228 5.10 -24.49 21.32
C THR A 228 3.94 -23.68 20.78
N ALA A 229 2.74 -24.13 21.11
CA ALA A 229 1.58 -23.25 21.23
C ALA A 229 1.90 -22.24 22.35
N ARG A 230 2.72 -21.24 22.04
CA ARG A 230 2.80 -20.04 22.86
C ARG A 230 1.47 -19.35 22.66
N HIS A 231 0.67 -19.35 23.71
CA HIS A 231 -0.52 -18.54 23.87
C HIS A 231 -0.30 -17.20 23.17
N ALA A 232 -1.05 -16.96 22.09
CA ALA A 232 -1.31 -15.60 21.65
C ALA A 232 -1.84 -14.87 22.88
N PRO A 233 -1.26 -13.73 23.29
CA PRO A 233 -1.83 -12.94 24.36
C PRO A 233 -3.27 -12.66 23.94
N SER A 234 -4.23 -13.15 24.73
CA SER A 234 -5.63 -12.79 24.59
C SER A 234 -5.68 -11.27 24.58
N VAL A 235 -5.93 -10.68 23.41
CA VAL A 235 -6.11 -9.25 23.27
C VAL A 235 -7.49 -9.00 23.87
N ASP A 236 -7.49 -8.83 25.18
CA ASP A 236 -8.66 -8.55 25.98
C ASP A 236 -9.17 -7.17 25.55
N GLY A 237 -10.16 -7.15 24.64
CA GLY A 237 -10.81 -5.95 24.12
C GLY A 237 -11.39 -5.05 25.21
N SER A 238 -11.47 -5.56 26.44
CA SER A 238 -11.81 -4.85 27.67
C SER A 238 -10.86 -3.68 27.99
N ARG A 239 -9.60 -3.71 27.55
CA ARG A 239 -8.65 -2.58 27.77
C ARG A 239 -8.93 -1.37 26.89
N SER A 240 -9.45 -1.59 25.68
CA SER A 240 -9.80 -0.50 24.74
C SER A 240 -10.99 0.32 25.26
N LEU A 241 -12.00 -0.36 25.83
CA LEU A 241 -13.21 0.30 26.34
C LEU A 241 -12.94 1.17 27.58
N ARG A 242 -12.07 0.74 28.50
CA ARG A 242 -11.70 1.57 29.67
C ARG A 242 -10.91 2.82 29.26
N ALA A 243 -10.06 2.73 28.24
CA ALA A 243 -9.32 3.89 27.75
C ALA A 243 -10.26 4.95 27.15
N LEU A 244 -11.30 4.51 26.43
CA LEU A 244 -12.33 5.40 25.89
C LEU A 244 -13.19 6.02 27.01
N GLU A 245 -13.54 5.25 28.04
CA GLU A 245 -14.30 5.73 29.19
C GLU A 245 -13.53 6.78 30.01
N HIS A 246 -12.22 6.59 30.22
CA HIS A 246 -11.37 7.59 30.86
C HIS A 246 -11.27 8.90 30.06
N LEU A 247 -11.25 8.82 28.72
CA LEU A 247 -11.21 10.00 27.86
C LEU A 247 -12.51 10.80 27.93
N HIS A 248 -13.67 10.13 27.98
CA HIS A 248 -14.96 10.79 28.18
C HIS A 248 -15.08 11.42 29.58
N GLN A 249 -14.56 10.78 30.63
CA GLN A 249 -14.53 11.38 31.97
C GLN A 249 -13.65 12.63 32.02
N ALA A 250 -12.49 12.63 31.36
CA ALA A 250 -11.61 13.80 31.30
C ALA A 250 -12.27 14.97 30.56
N GLN A 251 -12.98 14.71 29.45
CA GLN A 251 -13.73 15.75 28.72
C GLN A 251 -14.89 16.31 29.54
N ALA A 252 -15.62 15.48 30.29
CA ALA A 252 -16.70 15.93 31.15
C ALA A 252 -16.19 16.81 32.32
N ALA A 253 -15.06 16.45 32.92
CA ALA A 253 -14.42 17.24 33.97
C ALA A 253 -13.94 18.61 33.46
N TYR A 254 -13.39 18.66 32.24
CA TYR A 254 -12.97 19.91 31.61
C TYR A 254 -14.15 20.83 31.31
N ALA A 255 -15.25 20.29 30.76
CA ALA A 255 -16.46 21.07 30.47
C ALA A 255 -17.09 21.68 31.74
N ALA A 256 -17.07 20.95 32.86
CA ALA A 256 -17.56 21.46 34.14
C ALA A 256 -16.69 22.58 34.73
N SER A 257 -15.38 22.57 34.44
CA SER A 257 -14.44 23.59 34.93
C SER A 257 -14.51 24.93 34.19
N CYS A 258 -14.95 24.94 32.93
CA CYS A 258 -14.92 26.15 32.09
C CYS A 258 -16.23 26.95 32.05
N GLY A 259 -17.30 26.50 32.71
CA GLY A 259 -18.66 27.01 32.50
C GLY A 259 -19.14 28.20 33.35
N SER A 260 -18.34 28.80 34.24
CA SER A 260 -18.88 29.64 35.34
C SER A 260 -18.41 31.11 35.42
N LEU A 261 -18.07 31.78 34.32
CA LEU A 261 -17.42 33.11 34.43
C LEU A 261 -17.78 34.20 33.41
N TYR A 262 -18.99 34.20 32.86
CA TYR A 262 -19.48 35.36 32.08
C TYR A 262 -20.81 35.90 32.59
N GLY A 263 -20.73 36.66 33.68
CA GLY A 263 -21.82 37.44 34.23
C GLY A 263 -21.33 38.76 34.81
N ARG A 264 -20.77 39.66 33.99
CA ARG A 264 -20.57 41.06 34.41
C ARG A 264 -20.58 42.06 33.24
N ARG A 265 -21.65 42.86 33.24
CA ARG A 265 -21.87 44.16 32.58
C ARG A 265 -20.63 44.90 32.10
N SER A 266 -20.67 45.37 30.85
CA SER A 266 -19.74 46.36 30.27
C SER A 266 -20.49 47.64 29.92
N GLU A 267 -20.01 48.79 30.39
CA GLU A 267 -20.38 50.14 29.92
C GLU A 267 -19.35 50.65 28.89
N PRO A 268 -19.71 51.61 28.00
CA PRO A 268 -18.83 52.04 26.91
C PRO A 268 -17.90 53.19 27.32
N VAL A 269 -16.60 53.05 27.06
CA VAL A 269 -15.58 54.10 27.23
C VAL A 269 -14.93 54.45 25.89
N THR A 270 -14.83 55.75 25.64
CA THR A 270 -14.33 56.43 24.44
C THR A 270 -12.81 56.30 24.27
N THR A 271 -12.37 56.03 23.04
CA THR A 271 -10.96 55.79 22.68
C THR A 271 -10.28 57.08 22.20
N THR A 272 -9.11 57.41 22.74
CA THR A 272 -8.28 58.56 22.34
C THR A 272 -6.94 58.07 21.77
N LEU A 273 -6.51 58.67 20.65
CA LEU A 273 -5.33 58.37 19.83
C LEU A 273 -3.98 58.70 20.50
N LEU A 274 -2.97 57.84 20.31
CA LEU A 274 -1.53 58.14 20.46
C LEU A 274 -0.77 57.46 19.29
N HIS A 275 -0.18 58.19 18.34
CA HIS A 275 1.13 58.86 18.33
C HIS A 275 2.33 57.90 18.31
N ARG A 276 2.85 57.65 17.09
CA ARG A 276 4.02 56.79 16.80
C ARG A 276 5.17 57.67 16.31
N GLN A 277 6.23 57.75 17.11
CA GLN A 277 7.50 58.39 16.74
C GLN A 277 8.33 57.43 15.88
N CYS A 278 8.83 57.89 14.73
CA CYS A 278 9.87 57.24 13.94
C CYS A 278 11.02 58.24 13.74
N THR A 279 12.23 57.79 14.06
CA THR A 279 13.47 58.55 14.08
C THR A 279 14.22 58.49 12.76
N GLY A 280 14.65 59.65 12.27
CA GLY A 280 16.00 59.92 11.75
C GLY A 280 16.46 59.24 10.46
N TYR A 281 16.33 59.95 9.33
CA TYR A 281 17.34 59.94 8.26
C TYR A 281 17.33 61.28 7.52
N GLU A 282 18.46 61.97 7.53
CA GLU A 282 18.67 63.26 6.87
C GLU A 282 18.47 63.12 5.36
N SER A 283 17.54 63.90 4.81
CA SER A 283 17.37 64.07 3.36
C SER A 283 17.50 65.54 3.02
N TYR A 284 18.42 65.80 2.09
CA TYR A 284 18.74 67.09 1.52
C TYR A 284 17.47 67.85 1.09
N SER A 285 17.44 69.12 1.46
CA SER A 285 16.36 70.09 1.21
C SER A 285 16.12 70.27 -0.29
N ALA A 286 15.11 69.58 -0.81
CA ALA A 286 14.47 69.87 -2.08
C ALA A 286 13.15 70.60 -1.81
N ALA A 287 12.93 71.71 -2.50
CA ALA A 287 11.79 72.60 -2.30
C ALA A 287 10.44 71.84 -2.32
N PRO A 288 9.50 72.17 -1.41
CA PRO A 288 8.23 71.47 -1.28
C PRO A 288 7.42 71.57 -2.59
N PRO A 289 6.93 70.44 -3.13
CA PRO A 289 6.11 70.45 -4.34
C PRO A 289 4.78 71.18 -4.09
N PRO A 290 4.18 71.79 -5.12
CA PRO A 290 2.93 72.53 -4.99
C PRO A 290 1.77 71.61 -4.56
N PRO A 291 0.90 72.05 -3.62
CA PRO A 291 -0.11 71.20 -2.96
C PRO A 291 -1.12 70.54 -3.91
N ASN A 292 -1.38 71.15 -5.08
CA ASN A 292 -2.30 70.59 -6.08
C ASN A 292 -1.78 69.32 -6.77
N GLN A 293 -0.45 69.10 -6.83
CA GLN A 293 0.10 67.87 -7.41
C GLN A 293 0.02 66.66 -6.47
N GLN A 294 -0.04 66.90 -5.15
CA GLN A 294 -0.07 65.82 -4.17
C GLN A 294 -1.42 65.09 -4.17
N MET A 295 -2.53 65.83 -4.30
CA MET A 295 -3.88 65.28 -4.39
C MET A 295 -4.07 64.39 -5.64
N LEU A 296 -3.58 64.82 -6.80
CA LEU A 296 -3.65 64.04 -8.05
C LEU A 296 -2.84 62.74 -7.94
N ARG A 297 -1.66 62.78 -7.32
CA ARG A 297 -0.84 61.58 -7.09
C ARG A 297 -1.51 60.61 -6.12
N THR A 298 -2.16 61.09 -5.07
CA THR A 298 -2.89 60.21 -4.14
C THR A 298 -4.10 59.57 -4.82
N GLN A 299 -4.81 60.30 -5.67
CA GLN A 299 -5.96 59.78 -6.41
C GLN A 299 -5.54 58.72 -7.45
N GLN A 300 -4.43 58.96 -8.18
CA GLN A 300 -3.89 57.98 -9.11
C GLN A 300 -3.41 56.71 -8.39
N ARG A 301 -2.76 56.85 -7.22
CA ARG A 301 -2.34 55.70 -6.41
C ARG A 301 -3.52 54.90 -5.88
N SER A 302 -4.60 55.55 -5.44
CA SER A 302 -5.81 54.83 -5.01
C SER A 302 -6.50 54.13 -6.17
N ALA A 303 -6.56 54.73 -7.35
CA ALA A 303 -7.13 54.10 -8.55
C ALA A 303 -6.30 52.87 -8.97
N ALA A 304 -4.98 52.99 -9.04
CA ALA A 304 -4.10 51.87 -9.37
C ALA A 304 -4.18 50.73 -8.32
N ALA A 305 -4.30 51.06 -7.03
CA ALA A 305 -4.50 50.07 -5.98
C ALA A 305 -5.85 49.35 -6.11
N GLN A 306 -6.93 50.07 -6.45
CA GLN A 306 -8.25 49.46 -6.70
C GLN A 306 -8.22 48.56 -7.92
N GLU A 307 -7.58 48.97 -9.01
CA GLU A 307 -7.41 48.15 -10.21
C GLU A 307 -6.62 46.87 -9.92
N ALA A 308 -5.54 46.97 -9.14
CA ALA A 308 -4.75 45.80 -8.71
C ALA A 308 -5.58 44.83 -7.84
N ILE A 309 -6.44 45.33 -6.95
CA ILE A 309 -7.34 44.51 -6.14
C ILE A 309 -8.37 43.79 -7.04
N VAL A 310 -8.96 44.49 -8.00
CA VAL A 310 -9.94 43.90 -8.94
C VAL A 310 -9.28 42.83 -9.80
N ALA A 311 -8.08 43.10 -10.33
CA ALA A 311 -7.31 42.13 -11.10
C ALA A 311 -6.96 40.88 -10.27
N GLN A 312 -6.51 41.06 -9.02
CA GLN A 312 -6.24 39.95 -8.10
C GLN A 312 -7.52 39.16 -7.75
N GLN A 313 -8.65 39.85 -7.61
CA GLN A 313 -9.92 39.18 -7.35
C GLN A 313 -10.38 38.36 -8.56
N GLN A 314 -10.13 38.86 -9.78
CA GLN A 314 -10.45 38.16 -11.01
C GLN A 314 -9.59 36.90 -11.19
N THR A 315 -8.28 36.98 -10.98
CA THR A 315 -7.41 35.79 -11.05
C THR A 315 -7.79 34.73 -10.01
N ARG A 316 -8.17 35.14 -8.79
CA ARG A 316 -8.70 34.22 -7.77
C ARG A 316 -10.01 33.55 -8.20
N LYS A 317 -10.91 34.29 -8.87
CA LYS A 317 -12.17 33.72 -9.39
C LYS A 317 -11.92 32.71 -10.50
N GLU A 318 -10.99 33.00 -11.41
CA GLU A 318 -10.58 32.09 -12.49
C GLU A 318 -9.95 30.81 -11.92
N GLN A 319 -9.01 30.94 -10.97
CA GLN A 319 -8.43 29.78 -10.27
C GLN A 319 -9.49 28.95 -9.54
N ALA A 320 -10.43 29.61 -8.84
CA ALA A 320 -11.53 28.92 -8.17
C ALA A 320 -12.53 28.26 -9.14
N ALA A 321 -12.62 28.73 -10.39
CA ALA A 321 -13.41 28.06 -11.42
C ALA A 321 -12.70 26.79 -11.94
N VAL A 322 -11.39 26.87 -12.17
CA VAL A 322 -10.56 25.71 -12.58
C VAL A 322 -10.57 24.62 -11.53
N VAL A 323 -10.40 24.97 -10.24
CA VAL A 323 -10.47 23.99 -9.14
C VAL A 323 -11.82 23.28 -9.11
N ARG A 324 -12.94 24.01 -9.26
CA ARG A 324 -14.28 23.42 -9.32
C ARG A 324 -14.47 22.46 -10.50
N GLN A 325 -13.88 22.76 -11.65
CA GLN A 325 -13.91 21.86 -12.81
C GLN A 325 -13.12 20.58 -12.54
N LEU A 326 -11.92 20.68 -11.97
CA LEU A 326 -11.11 19.52 -11.59
C LEU A 326 -11.79 18.66 -10.53
N GLU A 327 -12.47 19.26 -9.55
CA GLU A 327 -13.28 18.53 -8.57
C GLU A 327 -14.45 17.80 -9.20
N ALA A 328 -15.14 18.43 -10.17
CA ALA A 328 -16.22 17.78 -10.92
C ALA A 328 -15.70 16.58 -11.72
N HIS A 329 -14.59 16.72 -12.44
CA HIS A 329 -13.95 15.63 -13.17
C HIS A 329 -13.50 14.51 -12.22
N LEU A 330 -12.94 14.85 -11.06
CA LEU A 330 -12.54 13.86 -10.05
C LEU A 330 -13.76 13.03 -9.60
N LEU A 331 -14.90 13.66 -9.36
CA LEU A 331 -16.12 12.96 -8.98
C LEU A 331 -16.62 12.02 -10.08
N GLU A 332 -16.60 12.47 -11.33
CA GLU A 332 -17.00 11.67 -12.50
C GLU A 332 -16.12 10.42 -12.65
N HIS A 333 -14.80 10.57 -12.65
CA HIS A 333 -13.88 9.43 -12.77
C HIS A 333 -13.96 8.47 -11.58
N ASN A 334 -14.21 8.96 -10.35
CA ASN A 334 -14.47 8.06 -9.22
C ASN A 334 -15.76 7.22 -9.43
N GLN A 335 -16.82 7.82 -9.99
CA GLN A 335 -18.04 7.07 -10.31
C GLN A 335 -17.79 6.02 -11.41
N GLN A 336 -16.99 6.36 -12.42
CA GLN A 336 -16.60 5.42 -13.49
C GLN A 336 -15.78 4.25 -12.95
N ARG A 337 -14.77 4.52 -12.10
CA ARG A 337 -14.01 3.48 -11.39
C ARG A 337 -14.91 2.55 -10.57
N ASP A 338 -15.87 3.10 -9.84
CA ASP A 338 -16.81 2.31 -9.03
C ASP A 338 -17.72 1.43 -9.91
N GLU A 339 -18.13 1.91 -11.08
CA GLU A 339 -18.90 1.11 -12.04
C GLU A 339 -18.05 -0.01 -12.66
N LEU A 340 -16.80 0.27 -13.06
CA LEU A 340 -15.86 -0.75 -13.55
C LEU A 340 -15.60 -1.82 -12.49
N THR A 341 -15.43 -1.41 -11.23
CA THR A 341 -15.27 -2.33 -10.08
C THR A 341 -16.49 -3.24 -9.93
N LYS A 342 -17.71 -2.69 -10.01
CA LYS A 342 -18.94 -3.50 -9.98
C LYS A 342 -19.03 -4.47 -11.16
N GLN A 343 -18.61 -4.06 -12.35
CA GLN A 343 -18.60 -4.94 -13.53
C GLN A 343 -17.59 -6.08 -13.37
N LEU A 344 -16.40 -5.77 -12.83
CA LEU A 344 -15.39 -6.76 -12.50
C LEU A 344 -15.92 -7.79 -11.48
N GLU A 345 -16.52 -7.33 -10.38
CA GLU A 345 -17.13 -8.21 -9.39
C GLU A 345 -18.24 -9.09 -9.99
N ARG A 346 -19.07 -8.55 -10.89
CA ARG A 346 -20.11 -9.34 -11.60
C ARG A 346 -19.48 -10.44 -12.44
N LEU A 347 -18.41 -10.15 -13.18
CA LEU A 347 -17.67 -11.15 -13.95
C LEU A 347 -16.94 -12.16 -13.07
N GLU A 348 -16.52 -11.80 -11.86
CA GLU A 348 -15.89 -12.75 -10.93
C GLU A 348 -16.90 -13.70 -10.30
N ARG A 349 -18.11 -13.21 -9.99
CA ARG A 349 -19.22 -14.06 -9.52
C ARG A 349 -19.63 -15.08 -10.58
N VAL A 350 -19.62 -14.69 -11.85
CA VAL A 350 -19.86 -15.60 -12.98
C VAL A 350 -18.55 -16.29 -13.32
N ARG A 351 -18.25 -17.46 -12.71
CA ARG A 351 -17.03 -18.25 -13.00
C ARG A 351 -16.64 -18.12 -14.48
N ALA A 352 -15.50 -17.46 -14.77
CA ALA A 352 -15.02 -17.17 -16.12
C ALA A 352 -14.63 -18.47 -16.85
N ARG A 353 -15.64 -19.18 -17.35
CA ARG A 353 -15.50 -20.49 -18.00
C ARG A 353 -15.07 -20.36 -19.45
N THR A 354 -15.37 -19.23 -20.10
CA THR A 354 -15.05 -19.01 -21.52
C THR A 354 -13.83 -18.10 -21.70
N VAL A 355 -13.13 -18.27 -22.83
CA VAL A 355 -12.01 -17.39 -23.22
C VAL A 355 -12.47 -15.94 -23.43
N ALA A 356 -13.71 -15.76 -23.91
CA ALA A 356 -14.31 -14.45 -24.09
C ALA A 356 -14.49 -13.70 -22.75
N ASP A 357 -14.93 -14.40 -21.70
CA ASP A 357 -15.09 -13.80 -20.36
C ASP A 357 -13.75 -13.38 -19.77
N ARG A 358 -12.70 -14.19 -19.96
CA ARG A 358 -11.33 -13.83 -19.54
C ARG A 358 -10.81 -12.60 -20.27
N LYS A 359 -11.07 -12.48 -21.58
CA LYS A 359 -10.69 -11.30 -22.38
C LYS A 359 -11.44 -10.05 -21.92
N LYS A 360 -12.74 -10.17 -21.59
CA LYS A 360 -13.54 -9.08 -21.04
C LYS A 360 -13.04 -8.64 -19.66
N LYS A 361 -12.73 -9.59 -18.77
CA LYS A 361 -12.13 -9.31 -17.46
C LYS A 361 -10.83 -8.52 -17.60
N ALA A 362 -9.91 -9.01 -18.44
CA ALA A 362 -8.64 -8.33 -18.71
C ALA A 362 -8.78 -6.97 -19.42
N ALA A 363 -9.93 -6.68 -20.05
CA ALA A 363 -10.22 -5.35 -20.58
C ALA A 363 -10.66 -4.39 -19.46
N ILE A 364 -11.60 -4.82 -18.63
CA ILE A 364 -12.09 -4.02 -17.49
C ILE A 364 -10.96 -3.72 -16.50
N GLU A 365 -10.04 -4.66 -16.27
CA GLU A 365 -8.86 -4.43 -15.42
C GLU A 365 -7.94 -3.33 -15.99
N ARG A 366 -7.70 -3.32 -17.31
CA ARG A 366 -6.92 -2.26 -17.96
C ARG A 366 -7.62 -0.91 -17.88
N ASP A 367 -8.92 -0.88 -18.15
CA ASP A 367 -9.71 0.34 -18.08
C ASP A 367 -9.71 0.90 -16.63
N LEU A 368 -9.74 0.04 -15.61
CA LEU A 368 -9.65 0.43 -14.21
C LEU A 368 -8.28 1.05 -13.87
N GLU A 369 -7.19 0.47 -14.36
CA GLU A 369 -5.84 1.05 -14.21
C GLU A 369 -5.71 2.42 -14.89
N GLU A 370 -6.32 2.60 -16.07
CA GLU A 370 -6.35 3.87 -16.79
C GLU A 370 -7.13 4.94 -15.99
N GLU A 371 -8.30 4.59 -15.45
CA GLU A 371 -9.08 5.47 -14.58
C GLU A 371 -8.32 5.87 -13.31
N GLU A 372 -7.61 4.93 -12.67
CA GLU A 372 -6.78 5.23 -11.50
C GLU A 372 -5.63 6.20 -11.80
N LYS A 373 -5.02 6.10 -12.99
CA LYS A 373 -4.00 7.05 -13.45
C LYS A 373 -4.59 8.44 -13.63
N VAL A 374 -5.75 8.55 -14.28
CA VAL A 374 -6.45 9.83 -14.48
C VAL A 374 -6.83 10.47 -13.15
N ILE A 375 -7.42 9.70 -12.22
CA ILE A 375 -7.74 10.16 -10.85
C ILE A 375 -6.47 10.65 -10.14
N GLY A 376 -5.36 9.92 -10.27
CA GLY A 376 -4.06 10.28 -9.71
C GLY A 376 -3.55 11.63 -10.25
N GLN A 377 -3.64 11.84 -11.55
CA GLN A 377 -3.25 13.09 -12.21
C GLN A 377 -4.11 14.26 -11.74
N ILE A 378 -5.44 14.12 -11.72
CA ILE A 378 -6.35 15.18 -11.25
C ILE A 378 -6.04 15.57 -9.80
N ARG A 379 -5.77 14.60 -8.93
CA ARG A 379 -5.38 14.86 -7.53
C ARG A 379 -4.03 15.56 -7.39
N LEU A 380 -3.09 15.32 -8.31
CA LEU A 380 -1.81 16.04 -8.35
C LEU A 380 -2.04 17.49 -8.76
N GLU A 381 -2.84 17.73 -9.79
CA GLU A 381 -3.20 19.09 -10.23
C GLU A 381 -3.95 19.86 -9.15
N LEU A 382 -4.93 19.24 -8.47
CA LEU A 382 -5.62 19.88 -7.34
C LEU A 382 -4.64 20.27 -6.21
N ARG A 383 -3.63 19.45 -5.93
CA ARG A 383 -2.59 19.78 -4.94
C ARG A 383 -1.69 20.93 -5.41
N SER A 384 -1.33 20.99 -6.69
CA SER A 384 -0.54 22.10 -7.23
C SER A 384 -1.32 23.42 -7.15
N TYR A 385 -2.61 23.43 -7.51
CA TYR A 385 -3.47 24.60 -7.35
C TYR A 385 -3.68 24.99 -5.88
N ALA A 386 -3.84 24.01 -4.98
CA ALA A 386 -3.97 24.29 -3.54
C ALA A 386 -2.69 24.91 -2.95
N SER A 387 -1.51 24.53 -3.46
CA SER A 387 -0.24 25.14 -3.05
C SER A 387 -0.04 26.54 -3.58
N LEU A 388 -0.61 26.87 -4.74
CA LEU A 388 -0.56 28.21 -5.34
C LEU A 388 -1.50 29.21 -4.63
N LEU A 389 -2.56 28.70 -3.99
CA LEU A 389 -3.56 29.51 -3.29
C LEU A 389 -3.20 29.82 -1.83
N ARG A 390 -2.26 29.09 -1.23
CA ARG A 390 -1.69 29.38 0.09
C ARG A 390 -0.57 30.40 -0.04
#